data_AF-A0A2H0ETK8-F1
#
_entry.id   AF-A0A2H0ETK8-F1
#
_cell.length_a   1.000
_cell.length_b   1.000
_cell.length_c   1.000
_cell.angle_alpha   90.00
_cell.angle_beta   90.00
_cell.angle_gamma   90.00
#
_symmetry.space_group_name_H-M   'P 1'
#
loop_
_entity.id
_entity.type
_entity.pdbx_description
1 polymer ?
#
loop_
_entity_poly.entity_id
_entity_poly.type
_entity_poly.pdbx_seq_one_letter_code
_entity_poly.pdbx_strand_id
1 'polypeptide(L)' 'RVAGYLLALVALAAWIAARRGKLRAVARWAGIAALAVWAQAAWGVLTVMHAAPLALAIVHQAGAVATFALALRARFAA' A
#
# COMPACT_ATOMS: atom_id res chain seq x y z
N ARG A 1 14.07 1.97 -5.25
CA ARG A 1 13.88 1.86 -3.77
C ARG A 1 13.31 3.15 -3.17
N VAL A 2 13.91 4.33 -3.43
CA VAL A 2 13.44 5.64 -2.91
C VAL A 2 11.94 5.89 -3.14
N ALA A 3 11.43 5.65 -4.36
CA ALA A 3 10.01 5.81 -4.67
C ALA A 3 9.08 4.95 -3.79
N GLY A 4 9.51 3.73 -3.41
CA GLY A 4 8.73 2.85 -2.53
C GLY A 4 8.65 3.37 -1.08
N TYR A 5 9.74 3.96 -0.57
CA TYR A 5 9.73 4.58 0.76
C TYR A 5 8.90 5.87 0.77
N LEU A 6 8.99 6.69 -0.28
CA LEU A 6 8.13 7.86 -0.44
C LEU A 6 6.66 7.45 -0.51
N LEU A 7 6.33 6.38 -1.24
CA LEU A 7 4.96 5.86 -1.31
C LEU A 7 4.44 5.44 0.08
N ALA A 8 5.25 4.79 0.91
CA ALA A 8 4.86 4.41 2.28
C ALA A 8 4.57 5.65 3.15
N LEU A 9 5.39 6.70 3.04
CA LEU A 9 5.17 7.97 3.75
C LEU A 9 3.91 8.68 3.26
N VAL A 10 3.69 8.75 1.95
CA VAL A 10 2.49 9.34 1.35
C VAL A 10 1.24 8.59 1.78
N ALA A 11 1.28 7.25 1.79
CA ALA A 11 0.16 6.43 2.23
C ALA A 11 -0.17 6.63 3.72
N LEU A 12 0.86 6.76 4.57
CA LEU A 12 0.69 7.11 5.98
C LEU A 12 0.03 8.49 6.15
N ALA A 13 0.53 9.51 5.44
CA ALA A 13 -0.02 10.86 5.47
C ALA A 13 -1.47 10.90 4.98
N ALA A 14 -1.78 10.21 3.88
CA ALA A 14 -3.13 10.11 3.31
C ALA A 14 -4.11 9.45 4.29
N TRP A 15 -3.69 8.39 4.99
CA TRP A 15 -4.52 7.76 6.02
C TRP A 15 -4.76 8.66 7.22
N ILE A 16 -3.73 9.37 7.71
CA ILE A 16 -3.88 10.35 8.80
C ILE A 16 -4.86 11.46 8.40
N ALA A 17 -4.74 12.00 7.18
CA ALA A 17 -5.65 13.01 6.67
C ALA A 17 -7.08 12.48 6.55
N ALA A 18 -7.27 11.29 5.98
CA ALA A 18 -8.58 10.66 5.81
C ALA A 18 -9.28 10.38 7.15
N ARG A 19 -8.54 9.93 8.18
CA ARG A 19 -9.08 9.70 9.53
C ARG A 19 -9.56 10.97 10.24
N ARG A 20 -8.97 12.12 9.91
CA ARG A 20 -9.40 13.42 10.45
C ARG A 20 -10.66 13.95 9.75
N GLY A 21 -11.01 13.39 8.59
CA GLY A 21 -12.21 13.76 7.84
C GLY A 21 -13.50 13.14 8.39
N LYS A 22 -14.65 13.63 7.90
CA LYS A 22 -16.00 13.17 8.33
C LYS A 22 -16.50 11.94 7.56
N LEU A 23 -15.90 11.63 6.40
CA LEU A 23 -16.33 10.54 5.52
C LEU A 23 -15.74 9.20 5.99
N ARG A 24 -16.53 8.44 6.76
CA ARG A 24 -16.11 7.13 7.31
C ARG A 24 -15.66 6.13 6.24
N ALA A 25 -16.31 6.13 5.08
CA ALA A 25 -15.94 5.26 3.96
C ALA A 25 -14.52 5.58 3.44
N VAL A 26 -14.21 6.86 3.24
CA VAL A 26 -12.88 7.31 2.82
C VAL A 26 -11.83 6.94 3.86
N ALA A 27 -12.09 7.18 5.15
CA ALA A 27 -11.17 6.81 6.24
C ALA A 27 -10.86 5.30 6.26
N ARG A 28 -11.89 4.45 6.08
CA ARG A 28 -11.73 2.99 6.01
C ARG A 28 -10.88 2.58 4.82
N TRP A 29 -11.21 3.03 3.61
CA TRP A 29 -10.50 2.60 2.41
C TRP A 29 -9.08 3.17 2.33
N ALA A 30 -8.86 4.40 2.79
CA ALA A 30 -7.52 4.96 2.94
C ALA A 30 -6.67 4.16 3.94
N GLY A 31 -7.25 3.68 5.03
CA GLY A 31 -6.56 2.80 5.98
C GLY A 31 -6.18 1.44 5.38
N ILE A 32 -7.10 0.80 4.65
CA ILE A 32 -6.83 -0.47 3.95
C ILE A 32 -5.73 -0.28 2.90
N ALA A 33 -5.79 0.80 2.10
CA ALA A 33 -4.78 1.11 1.11
C ALA A 33 -3.41 1.38 1.75
N ALA A 34 -3.37 2.13 2.85
CA ALA A 34 -2.13 2.37 3.59
C ALA A 34 -1.54 1.07 4.14
N LEU A 35 -2.35 0.21 4.77
CA LEU A 35 -1.90 -1.10 5.25
C LEU A 35 -1.32 -1.95 4.11
N ALA A 36 -1.97 -1.97 2.95
CA ALA A 36 -1.49 -2.69 1.78
C ALA A 36 -0.13 -2.17 1.30
N VAL A 37 0.06 -0.85 1.23
CA VAL A 37 1.37 -0.25 0.87
C VAL A 37 2.48 -0.66 1.84
N TRP A 38 2.21 -0.63 3.15
CA TRP A 38 3.21 -1.03 4.16
C TRP A 38 3.52 -2.52 4.11
N ALA A 39 2.49 -3.38 3.98
CA ALA A 39 2.67 -4.82 3.79
C ALA A 39 3.47 -5.12 2.51
N GLN A 40 3.18 -4.39 1.43
CA GLN A 40 3.87 -4.53 0.15
C GLN A 40 5.33 -4.10 0.24
N ALA A 41 5.64 -3.01 0.95
CA ALA A 41 7.01 -2.59 1.22
C ALA A 41 7.79 -3.65 2.02
N ALA A 42 7.17 -4.21 3.08
CA ALA A 42 7.76 -5.28 3.87
C ALA A 42 8.01 -6.54 3.02
N TRP A 43 7.04 -6.96 2.21
CA TRP A 43 7.19 -8.10 1.29
C TRP A 43 8.30 -7.87 0.25
N GLY A 44 8.43 -6.64 -0.25
CA GLY A 44 9.53 -6.26 -1.15
C GLY A 44 10.90 -6.38 -0.50
N VAL A 45 11.03 -5.97 0.77
CA VAL A 45 12.26 -6.17 1.56
C VAL A 45 12.55 -7.66 1.75
N LEU A 46 11.55 -8.45 2.17
CA LEU A 46 11.68 -9.91 2.30
C LEU A 46 12.14 -10.56 1.00
N THR A 47 11.56 -10.17 -0.13
CA THR A 47 11.92 -10.71 -1.45
C THR A 47 13.39 -10.48 -1.77
N VAL A 48 13.90 -9.26 -1.53
CA VAL A 48 15.32 -8.95 -1.74
C VAL A 48 16.22 -9.72 -0.78
N MET A 49 15.84 -9.82 0.50
CA MET A 49 16.65 -10.55 1.50
C MET A 49 16.82 -12.03 1.17
N HIS A 50 15.89 -12.62 0.41
CA HIS A 50 15.96 -14.01 -0.04
C HIS A 50 16.57 -14.17 -1.44
N ALA A 51 17.27 -13.15 -1.96
CA ALA A 51 17.84 -13.13 -3.32
C ALA A 51 16.79 -13.22 -4.45
N ALA A 52 15.58 -12.70 -4.21
CA ALA A 52 14.49 -12.57 -5.18
C ALA A 52 14.10 -13.89 -5.89
N PRO A 53 13.75 -14.95 -5.14
CA PRO A 53 13.28 -16.19 -5.75
C PRO A 53 11.96 -15.93 -6.49
N LEU A 54 11.77 -16.61 -7.61
CA LEU A 54 10.65 -16.37 -8.53
C LEU A 54 9.28 -16.34 -7.83
N ALA A 55 9.03 -17.27 -6.91
CA ALA A 55 7.77 -17.34 -6.18
C ALA A 55 7.50 -16.08 -5.35
N LEU A 56 8.47 -15.60 -4.57
CA LEU A 56 8.31 -14.36 -3.78
C LEU A 56 8.18 -13.13 -4.68
N ALA A 57 8.92 -13.10 -5.79
CA ALA A 57 8.85 -12.02 -6.77
C ALA A 57 7.47 -11.93 -7.44
N ILE A 58 6.87 -13.06 -7.85
CA ILE A 58 5.52 -13.08 -8.42
C ILE A 58 4.49 -12.60 -7.39
N VAL A 59 4.57 -13.08 -6.15
CA VAL A 59 3.67 -12.62 -5.08
C VAL A 59 3.82 -11.11 -4.86
N HIS A 60 5.05 -10.58 -4.92
CA HIS A 60 5.27 -9.13 -4.84
C HIS A 60 4.60 -8.40 -6.01
N GLN A 61 4.74 -8.87 -7.26
CA GLN A 61 4.11 -8.23 -8.41
C GLN A 61 2.57 -8.27 -8.33
N ALA A 62 2.00 -9.41 -7.96
CA ALA A 62 0.56 -9.54 -7.75
C ALA A 62 0.07 -8.64 -6.60
N GLY A 63 0.81 -8.59 -5.50
CA GLY A 63 0.57 -7.68 -4.39
C GLY A 63 0.63 -6.20 -4.81
N ALA A 64 1.44 -5.85 -5.80
CA ALA A 64 1.55 -4.48 -6.30
C ALA A 64 0.27 -4.06 -7.02
N VAL A 65 -0.26 -4.94 -7.88
CA VAL A 65 -1.53 -4.73 -8.58
C VAL A 65 -2.68 -4.61 -7.58
N ALA A 66 -2.74 -5.49 -6.58
CA ALA A 66 -3.75 -5.42 -5.53
C ALA A 66 -3.66 -4.12 -4.72
N THR A 67 -2.45 -3.71 -4.35
CA THR A 67 -2.19 -2.44 -3.63
C THR A 67 -2.65 -1.24 -4.46
N PHE A 68 -2.36 -1.25 -5.76
CA PHE A 68 -2.79 -0.20 -6.68
C PHE A 68 -4.32 -0.12 -6.80
N ALA A 69 -5.00 -1.26 -6.94
CA ALA A 69 -6.46 -1.32 -6.98
C ALA A 69 -7.10 -0.81 -5.67
N LEU A 70 -6.52 -1.14 -4.51
CA LEU A 70 -6.97 -0.63 -3.21
C LEU A 70 -6.78 0.89 -3.08
N ALA A 71 -5.67 1.43 -3.61
CA ALA A 71 -5.44 2.87 -3.64
C ALA A 71 -6.48 3.59 -4.52
N LEU A 72 -6.81 3.04 -5.69
CA LEU A 72 -7.88 3.56 -6.54
C LEU A 72 -9.25 3.47 -5.85
N ARG A 73 -9.54 2.35 -5.18
CA ARG A 73 -10.77 2.20 -4.40
C ARG A 73 -10.89 3.25 -3.30
N ALA A 74 -9.80 3.57 -2.62
CA ALA A 74 -9.78 4.62 -1.60
C ALA A 74 -10.08 6.01 -2.17
N ARG A 75 -9.63 6.30 -3.39
CA ARG A 75 -9.92 7.55 -4.10
C ARG A 75 -11.41 7.71 -4.43
N PHE A 76 -12.08 6.62 -4.83
CA PHE A 76 -13.49 6.63 -5.24
C PHE A 76 -14.44 6.14 -4.13
N ALA A 77 -14.07 6.35 -2.86
CA ALA A 77 -14.85 5.90 -1.71
C ALA A 77 -15.91 6.93 -1.23
N ALA A 78 -16.01 8.08 -1.88
CA ALA A 78 -16.93 9.18 -1.58
C ALA A 78 -18.03 9.28 -2.65
#